data_AF-A0A9D0XU87-F1
#
_entry.id   AF-A0A9D0XU87-F1
#
_cell.length_a   1.000
_cell.length_b   1.000
_cell.length_c   1.000
_cell.angle_alpha   90.00
_cell.angle_beta   90.00
_cell.angle_gamma   90.00
#
_symmetry.space_group_name_H-M   'P 1'
#
loop_
_entity.id
_entity.type
_entity.pdbx_description
1 polymer ?
#
loop_
_entity_poly.entity_id
_entity_poly.type
_entity_poly.pdbx_seq_one_letter_code
_entity_poly.pdbx_strand_id
1 'polypeptide(L)'
;MGPVTFSLPHEVVRALRDVIDQRLNNSGIDDENLQRKLVAYRVLASKMTGVDDKVVQKFAPKVTPEQLVTIVRMAEGDGLYHKIVKNLSKQNARQFETDYAAMDKITEQHACLYMEQLVPLIKRAAQEQKELHES
;
A
#
# COMPACT_ATOMS: atom_id res chain seq x y z
N MET A 1 -10.11 -32.00 -22.31
CA MET A 1 -10.44 -30.56 -22.35
C MET A 1 -9.72 -29.98 -23.56
N GLY A 2 -10.42 -29.77 -24.68
CA GLY A 2 -9.83 -29.18 -25.89
C GLY A 2 -9.81 -27.65 -25.82
N PRO A 3 -8.97 -26.98 -26.63
CA PRO A 3 -8.84 -25.53 -26.61
C PRO A 3 -10.15 -24.86 -27.07
N VAL A 4 -10.64 -23.90 -26.27
CA VAL A 4 -11.78 -23.06 -26.59
C VAL A 4 -11.27 -21.85 -27.37
N THR A 5 -11.57 -21.79 -28.66
CA THR A 5 -11.25 -20.64 -29.51
C THR A 5 -12.37 -19.61 -29.39
N PHE A 6 -12.06 -18.44 -28.83
CA PHE A 6 -12.96 -17.29 -28.84
C PHE A 6 -12.69 -16.45 -30.09
N SER A 7 -13.67 -16.35 -30.99
CA SER A 7 -13.64 -15.41 -32.11
C SER A 7 -14.18 -14.06 -31.64
N LEU A 8 -13.30 -13.07 -31.57
CA LEU A 8 -13.69 -11.70 -31.24
C LEU A 8 -14.09 -10.96 -32.53
N PRO A 9 -15.23 -10.25 -32.53
CA PRO A 9 -15.62 -9.39 -33.66
C PRO A 9 -14.56 -8.32 -33.90
N HIS A 10 -14.34 -7.97 -35.17
CA HIS A 10 -13.32 -7.00 -35.60
C HIS A 10 -13.45 -5.64 -34.90
N GLU A 11 -14.68 -5.25 -34.60
CA GLU A 11 -15.03 -4.01 -33.90
C GLU A 11 -14.53 -3.99 -32.45
N VAL A 12 -14.58 -5.14 -31.77
CA VAL A 12 -14.08 -5.31 -30.40
C VAL A 12 -12.56 -5.24 -30.37
N VAL A 13 -11.89 -5.84 -31.37
CA VAL A 13 -10.43 -5.75 -31.52
C VAL A 13 -9.98 -4.31 -31.75
N ARG A 14 -10.74 -3.54 -32.55
CA ARG A 14 -10.45 -2.12 -32.78
C ARG A 14 -10.65 -1.28 -31.52
N ALA A 15 -11.75 -1.48 -30.79
CA ALA A 15 -11.98 -0.78 -29.52
C ALA A 15 -10.91 -1.11 -28.46
N LEU A 16 -10.49 -2.37 -28.35
CA LEU A 16 -9.39 -2.77 -27.47
C LEU A 16 -8.08 -2.07 -27.84
N ARG A 17 -7.78 -2.01 -29.14
CA ARG A 17 -6.61 -1.28 -29.64
C ARG A 17 -6.68 0.20 -29.31
N ASP A 18 -7.82 0.85 -29.52
CA ASP A 18 -7.97 2.29 -29.24
C ASP A 18 -7.79 2.61 -27.75
N VAL A 19 -8.26 1.73 -26.86
CA VAL A 19 -8.03 1.85 -25.41
C VAL A 19 -6.56 1.63 -25.05
N ILE A 20 -5.88 0.67 -25.71
CA ILE A 20 -4.44 0.44 -25.53
C ILE A 20 -3.64 1.66 -26.01
N ASP A 21 -3.95 2.20 -27.20
CA ASP A 21 -3.27 3.34 -27.79
C ASP A 21 -3.49 4.61 -26.95
N GLN A 22 -4.68 4.84 -26.39
CA GLN A 22 -4.91 5.93 -25.43
C GLN A 22 -4.10 5.77 -24.14
N ARG A 23 -4.00 4.55 -23.59
CA ARG A 23 -3.19 4.29 -22.39
C ARG A 23 -1.70 4.47 -22.64
N LEU A 24 -1.21 4.04 -23.80
CA LEU A 24 0.19 4.22 -24.18
C LEU A 24 0.55 5.70 -24.34
N ASN A 25 -0.34 6.50 -24.93
CA ASN A 25 -0.09 7.93 -25.16
C ASN A 25 -0.18 8.81 -23.89
N ASN A 26 -0.91 8.38 -22.85
CA ASN A 26 -1.03 9.12 -21.58
C ASN A 26 -0.01 8.69 -20.50
N SER A 27 0.78 7.64 -20.77
CA SER A 27 1.70 7.01 -19.81
C SER A 27 2.66 7.99 -19.12
N GLY A 28 3.19 8.99 -19.84
CA GLY A 28 4.14 9.95 -19.26
C GLY A 28 3.54 10.88 -18.18
N ILE A 29 2.27 11.25 -18.28
CA ILE A 29 1.59 12.09 -17.27
C ILE A 29 1.17 11.23 -16.07
N ASP A 30 0.76 9.99 -16.33
CA ASP A 30 0.39 9.03 -15.29
C ASP A 30 1.59 8.64 -14.42
N ASP A 31 2.77 8.49 -15.01
CA ASP A 31 4.01 8.17 -14.29
C ASP A 31 4.45 9.33 -13.37
N GLU A 32 4.41 10.58 -13.83
CA GLU A 32 4.70 11.73 -12.95
C GLU A 32 3.73 11.82 -11.77
N ASN A 33 2.44 11.59 -12.03
CA ASN A 33 1.42 11.62 -10.99
C ASN A 33 1.61 10.47 -9.99
N LEU A 34 1.94 9.27 -10.47
CA LEU A 34 2.27 8.12 -9.64
C LEU A 34 3.47 8.42 -8.73
N GLN A 35 4.54 8.97 -9.29
CA GLN A 35 5.73 9.31 -8.51
C GLN A 35 5.43 10.36 -7.42
N ARG A 36 4.65 11.40 -7.75
CA ARG A 36 4.20 12.39 -6.75
C ARG A 36 3.38 11.75 -5.62
N LYS A 37 2.47 10.83 -5.95
CA LYS A 37 1.69 10.07 -4.94
C LYS A 37 2.59 9.21 -4.05
N LEU A 38 3.54 8.48 -4.64
CA LEU A 38 4.46 7.61 -3.91
C LEU A 38 5.32 8.39 -2.91
N VAL A 39 5.80 9.58 -3.28
CA VAL A 39 6.53 10.48 -2.37
C VAL A 39 5.64 10.90 -1.20
N ALA A 40 4.40 11.32 -1.45
CA ALA A 40 3.47 11.68 -0.39
C ALA A 40 3.17 10.49 0.55
N TYR A 41 2.99 9.30 -0.01
CA TYR A 41 2.75 8.07 0.75
C TYR A 41 3.95 7.63 1.58
N ARG A 42 5.17 7.79 1.06
CA ARG A 42 6.41 7.55 1.83
C ARG A 42 6.49 8.45 3.06
N VAL A 43 6.16 9.73 2.90
CA VAL A 43 6.11 10.68 4.02
C VAL A 43 5.04 10.26 5.05
N LEU A 44 3.85 9.88 4.59
CA LEU A 44 2.77 9.44 5.48
C LEU A 44 3.13 8.15 6.23
N ALA A 45 3.69 7.16 5.53
CA ALA A 45 4.16 5.92 6.13
C ALA A 45 5.26 6.19 7.18
N SER A 46 6.25 7.04 6.85
CA SER A 46 7.34 7.37 7.77
C SER A 46 6.88 8.06 9.05
N LYS A 47 5.84 8.89 8.97
CA LYS A 47 5.22 9.52 10.16
C LYS A 47 4.60 8.52 11.12
N MET A 48 4.20 7.33 10.67
CA MET A 48 3.67 6.28 11.56
C MET A 48 4.70 5.78 12.57
N THR A 49 6.00 5.96 12.30
CA THR A 49 7.07 5.66 13.26
C THR A 49 6.92 6.47 14.55
N GLY A 50 6.46 7.73 14.44
CA GLY A 50 6.28 8.66 15.57
C GLY A 50 4.94 8.55 16.29
N VAL A 51 4.01 7.74 15.79
CA VAL A 51 2.69 7.52 16.43
C VAL A 51 2.84 6.73 17.72
N ASP A 52 2.01 6.92 18.74
CA ASP A 52 2.09 6.21 20.01
C ASP A 52 1.83 4.71 19.85
N ASP A 53 2.47 3.89 20.68
CA ASP A 53 2.36 2.43 20.66
C ASP A 53 0.90 1.98 20.82
N LYS A 54 0.09 2.64 21.65
CA LYS A 54 -1.35 2.32 21.83
C LYS A 54 -2.14 2.53 20.55
N VAL A 55 -1.83 3.57 19.78
CA VAL A 55 -2.50 3.85 18.51
C VAL A 55 -2.08 2.82 17.46
N VAL A 56 -0.79 2.45 17.43
CA VAL A 56 -0.29 1.37 16.55
C VAL A 56 -0.98 0.04 16.86
N GLN A 57 -1.17 -0.30 18.13
CA GLN A 57 -1.87 -1.53 18.55
C GLN A 57 -3.34 -1.57 18.10
N LYS A 58 -4.00 -0.41 17.97
CA LYS A 58 -5.35 -0.31 17.41
C LYS A 58 -5.36 -0.28 15.88
N PHE A 59 -4.30 0.25 15.27
CA PHE A 59 -4.17 0.37 13.82
C PHE A 59 -3.84 -0.96 13.15
N ALA A 60 -2.81 -1.68 13.64
CA ALA A 60 -2.27 -2.86 12.99
C ALA A 60 -3.30 -4.00 12.76
N PRO A 61 -4.27 -4.26 13.67
CA PRO A 61 -5.32 -5.27 13.42
C PRO A 61 -6.38 -4.86 12.40
N LYS A 62 -6.46 -3.57 12.02
CA LYS A 62 -7.46 -3.04 11.08
C LYS A 62 -7.01 -3.07 9.62
N VAL A 63 -5.77 -3.47 9.37
CA VAL A 63 -5.17 -3.52 8.04
C VAL A 63 -4.90 -4.98 7.67
N THR A 64 -4.93 -5.29 6.37
CA THR A 64 -4.55 -6.63 5.92
C THR A 64 -3.03 -6.86 6.07
N PRO A 65 -2.56 -8.12 6.10
CA PRO A 65 -1.13 -8.41 6.14
C PRO A 65 -0.33 -7.72 5.02
N GLU A 66 -0.85 -7.73 3.79
CA GLU A 66 -0.19 -7.13 2.63
C GLU A 66 -0.14 -5.60 2.74
N GLN A 67 -1.21 -4.99 3.25
CA GLN A 67 -1.25 -3.55 3.52
C GLN A 67 -0.24 -3.17 4.61
N LEU A 68 -0.12 -3.98 5.67
CA LEU A 68 0.84 -3.76 6.75
C LEU A 68 2.28 -3.88 6.25
N VAL A 69 2.59 -4.87 5.42
CA VAL A 69 3.91 -4.99 4.78
C VAL A 69 4.17 -3.79 3.86
N THR A 70 3.18 -3.39 3.08
CA THR A 70 3.30 -2.28 2.13
C THR A 70 3.62 -0.96 2.82
N ILE A 71 2.90 -0.59 3.89
CA ILE A 71 3.19 0.64 4.62
C ILE A 71 4.56 0.61 5.29
N VAL A 72 4.99 -0.54 5.79
CA VAL A 72 6.33 -0.68 6.38
C VAL A 72 7.42 -0.53 5.32
N ARG A 73 7.28 -1.14 4.14
CA ARG A 73 8.24 -0.98 3.04
C ARG A 73 8.26 0.42 2.44
N MET A 74 7.14 1.14 2.52
CA MET A 74 7.05 2.53 2.08
C MET A 74 7.65 3.51 3.09
N ALA A 75 7.78 3.14 4.36
CA ALA A 75 8.38 4.01 5.36
C ALA A 75 9.91 4.09 5.17
N GLU A 76 10.48 5.24 5.53
CA GLU A 76 11.92 5.44 5.48
C GLU A 76 12.61 4.75 6.66
N GLY A 77 13.58 3.89 6.33
CA GLY A 77 14.35 3.11 7.30
C GLY A 77 13.53 2.05 8.03
N ASP A 78 14.11 1.46 9.06
CA ASP A 78 13.51 0.31 9.75
C ASP A 78 12.65 0.70 10.96
N GLY A 79 12.45 2.00 11.21
CA GLY A 79 11.77 2.49 12.41
C GLY A 79 10.35 1.95 12.54
N LEU A 80 9.58 2.01 11.46
CA LEU A 80 8.21 1.48 11.44
C LEU A 80 8.19 -0.05 11.56
N TYR A 81 9.12 -0.75 10.92
CA TYR A 81 9.26 -2.21 11.03
C TYR A 81 9.37 -2.64 12.50
N HIS A 82 10.37 -2.10 13.22
CA HIS A 82 10.60 -2.44 14.62
C HIS A 82 9.39 -2.09 15.49
N LYS A 83 8.72 -0.98 15.19
CA LYS A 83 7.53 -0.55 15.92
C LYS A 83 6.36 -1.50 15.73
N ILE A 84 6.12 -1.99 14.52
CA ILE A 84 5.08 -2.99 14.24
C ILE A 84 5.40 -4.29 14.98
N VAL A 85 6.62 -4.82 14.85
CA VAL A 85 7.02 -6.08 15.51
C VAL A 85 6.88 -6.00 17.03
N LYS A 86 7.25 -4.86 17.65
CA LYS A 86 7.11 -4.63 19.09
C LYS A 86 5.65 -4.59 19.56
N ASN A 87 4.74 -4.08 18.73
CA ASN A 87 3.34 -3.83 19.12
C ASN A 87 2.36 -4.94 18.70
N LEU A 88 2.84 -5.93 17.96
CA LEU A 88 2.05 -7.12 17.62
C LEU A 88 2.19 -8.21 18.69
N SER A 89 1.20 -9.11 18.74
CA SER A 89 1.34 -10.36 19.50
C SER A 89 2.48 -11.20 18.90
N LYS A 90 3.11 -12.09 19.70
CA LYS A 90 4.21 -12.94 19.22
C LYS A 90 3.87 -13.74 17.97
N GLN A 91 2.63 -14.21 17.84
CA GLN A 91 2.16 -14.95 16.67
C GLN A 91 2.04 -14.02 15.45
N ASN A 92 1.39 -12.87 15.61
CA ASN A 92 1.17 -11.93 14.51
C ASN A 92 2.49 -11.29 14.06
N ALA A 93 3.43 -11.05 14.97
CA ALA A 93 4.76 -10.58 14.66
C ALA A 93 5.51 -11.58 13.76
N ARG A 94 5.53 -12.87 14.13
CA ARG A 94 6.16 -13.91 13.30
C ARG A 94 5.52 -14.03 11.92
N GLN A 95 4.19 -13.93 11.85
CA GLN A 95 3.47 -13.94 10.57
C GLN A 95 3.87 -12.73 9.72
N PHE A 96 3.83 -11.54 10.31
CA PHE A 96 4.27 -10.31 9.65
C PHE A 96 5.71 -10.40 9.13
N GLU A 97 6.65 -10.92 9.93
CA GLU A 97 8.05 -11.08 9.50
C GLU A 97 8.17 -12.07 8.33
N THR A 98 7.38 -13.14 8.34
CA THR A 98 7.31 -14.11 7.24
C THR A 98 6.77 -13.45 5.97
N ASP A 99 5.67 -12.72 6.08
CA ASP A 99 5.03 -12.02 4.96
C ASP A 99 5.95 -10.91 4.42
N TYR A 100 6.61 -10.19 5.32
CA TYR A 100 7.58 -9.15 4.99
C TYR A 100 8.73 -9.74 4.19
N ALA A 101 9.31 -10.87 4.63
CA ALA A 101 10.39 -11.54 3.91
C ALA A 101 9.92 -12.10 2.54
N ALA A 102 8.71 -12.66 2.47
CA ALA A 102 8.16 -13.20 1.22
C ALA A 102 7.85 -12.11 0.19
N MET A 103 7.39 -10.94 0.65
CA MET A 103 7.11 -9.77 -0.19
C MET A 103 8.34 -8.86 -0.33
N ASP A 104 9.49 -9.41 -0.69
CA ASP A 104 10.77 -8.67 -0.76
C ASP A 104 10.68 -7.41 -1.65
N LYS A 105 9.87 -7.48 -2.70
CA LYS A 105 9.63 -6.38 -3.63
C LYS A 105 8.14 -6.22 -3.88
N ILE A 106 7.67 -4.99 -3.79
CA ILE A 106 6.32 -4.59 -4.21
C ILE A 106 6.44 -3.68 -5.42
N THR A 107 5.50 -3.77 -6.35
CA THR A 107 5.46 -2.84 -7.47
C THR A 107 4.93 -1.49 -7.01
N GLU A 108 5.35 -0.42 -7.68
CA GLU A 108 4.90 0.95 -7.41
C GLU A 108 3.38 1.09 -7.48
N GLN A 109 2.74 0.42 -8.45
CA GLN A 109 1.28 0.43 -8.59
C GLN A 109 0.58 -0.26 -7.41
N HIS A 110 1.10 -1.39 -6.92
CA HIS A 110 0.58 -2.04 -5.72
C HIS A 110 0.77 -1.18 -4.47
N ALA A 111 1.94 -0.55 -4.34
CA ALA A 111 2.22 0.38 -3.26
C ALA A 111 1.21 1.54 -3.26
N CYS A 112 0.96 2.14 -4.43
CA CYS A 112 -0.02 3.21 -4.59
C CYS A 112 -1.44 2.74 -4.21
N LEU A 113 -1.88 1.59 -4.72
CA LEU A 113 -3.20 1.05 -4.45
C LEU A 113 -3.45 0.81 -2.96
N TYR A 114 -2.53 0.12 -2.28
CA TYR A 114 -2.69 -0.16 -0.85
C TYR A 114 -2.55 1.10 -0.01
N MET A 115 -1.66 2.02 -0.37
CA MET A 115 -1.54 3.29 0.35
C MET A 115 -2.78 4.16 0.20
N GLU A 116 -3.45 4.19 -0.95
CA GLU A 116 -4.74 4.87 -1.14
C GLU A 116 -5.80 4.36 -0.16
N GLN A 117 -5.86 3.03 0.04
CA GLN A 117 -6.77 2.39 0.99
C GLN A 117 -6.37 2.66 2.45
N LEU A 118 -5.08 2.82 2.74
CA LEU A 118 -4.55 3.07 4.08
C LEU A 118 -4.67 4.52 4.52
N VAL A 119 -4.66 5.49 3.60
CA VAL A 119 -4.71 6.93 3.93
C VAL A 119 -5.83 7.28 4.93
N PRO A 120 -7.09 6.81 4.77
CA PRO A 120 -8.14 7.07 5.76
C PRO A 120 -7.82 6.52 7.15
N LEU A 121 -7.20 5.34 7.24
CA LEU A 121 -6.83 4.71 8.50
C LEU A 121 -5.65 5.42 9.17
N ILE A 122 -4.65 5.84 8.38
CA ILE A 122 -3.51 6.65 8.85
C ILE A 122 -4.00 8.00 9.39
N LYS A 123 -4.95 8.65 8.70
CA LYS A 123 -5.55 9.91 9.18
C LYS A 123 -6.27 9.74 10.52
N ARG A 124 -7.02 8.65 10.70
CA ARG A 124 -7.65 8.33 11.98
C ARG A 124 -6.61 8.09 13.08
N ALA A 125 -5.56 7.33 12.81
CA ALA A 125 -4.46 7.12 13.74
C ALA A 125 -3.77 8.45 14.13
N ALA A 126 -3.54 9.34 13.18
CA ALA A 126 -2.98 10.67 13.44
C ALA A 126 -3.92 11.57 14.28
N GLN A 127 -5.23 11.42 14.12
CA GLN A 127 -6.22 12.12 14.95
C GLN A 127 -6.22 11.59 16.38
N GLU A 128 -6.26 10.26 16.56
CA GLU A 128 -6.13 9.61 17.87
C GLU A 128 -4.82 10.00 18.58
N GLN A 129 -3.72 10.15 17.82
CA GLN A 129 -2.43 10.61 18.36
C GLN A 129 -2.51 12.02 18.96
N LYS A 130 -3.21 12.94 18.28
CA LYS A 130 -3.38 14.31 18.76
C LYS A 130 -4.18 14.35 20.04
N GLU A 131 -5.29 13.61 20.09
CA GLU A 131 -6.16 13.51 21.26
C GLU A 131 -5.41 12.97 22.49
N LEU A 132 -4.49 12.02 22.30
CA LEU A 132 -3.64 11.50 23.37
C LEU A 132 -2.59 12.51 23.88
N HIS A 133 -2.16 13.46 23.05
CA HIS A 133 -1.19 14.49 23.43
C HIS A 133 -1.85 15.75 24.00
N GLU A 134 -3.14 15.95 23.73
CA GLU A 134 -3.95 17.06 24.27
C GLU A 134 -4.65 16.71 25.61
N SER A 135 -4.60 15.43 26.02
CA SER A 135 -5.12 14.92 27.30
C SER A 135 -4.04 14.82 28.37
#